data_AF-A0A511YFU3-F1
#
_entry.id   AF-A0A511YFU3-F1
#
_cell.length_a   1.000
_cell.length_b   1.000
_cell.length_c   1.000
_cell.angle_alpha   90.00
_cell.angle_beta   90.00
_cell.angle_gamma   90.00
#
_symmetry.space_group_name_H-M   'P 1'
#
loop_
_entity.id
_entity.type
_entity.pdbx_description
1 polymer ?
#
loop_
_entity_poly.entity_id
_entity_poly.type
_entity_poly.pdbx_seq_one_letter_code
_entity_poly.pdbx_strand_id
1 'polypeptide(L)' 'MQKKTFKQQTLSFEDKNEALDMAIADFEKFCKYAGVDSTQLKVCIERNKGLTLGQISQKLDVPKSTVRDICDRCFE' A
#
# COMPACT_ATOMS: atom_id res chain seq x y z
N MET A 1 38.58 1.55 -14.41
CA MET A 1 37.21 1.12 -14.08
C MET A 1 36.23 2.16 -14.60
N GLN A 2 35.46 1.85 -15.65
CA GLN A 2 34.47 2.78 -16.21
C GLN A 2 33.22 2.79 -15.34
N LYS A 3 32.85 3.95 -14.79
CA LYS A 3 31.59 4.14 -14.07
C LYS A 3 30.44 4.14 -15.09
N LYS A 4 29.69 3.05 -15.18
CA LYS A 4 28.44 3.01 -15.94
C LYS A 4 27.38 3.78 -15.15
N THR A 5 27.09 5.00 -15.58
CA THR A 5 25.97 5.78 -15.06
C THR A 5 24.67 5.12 -15.54
N PHE A 6 23.92 4.47 -14.64
CA PHE A 6 22.56 4.03 -14.93
C PHE A 6 21.70 5.28 -15.11
N LYS A 7 21.31 5.60 -16.34
CA LYS A 7 20.26 6.61 -16.59
C LYS A 7 18.95 6.02 -16.09
N GLN A 8 18.38 6.63 -15.06
CA GLN A 8 17.05 6.31 -14.56
C GLN A 8 16.05 6.63 -15.69
N GLN A 9 15.58 5.60 -16.40
CA GLN A 9 14.56 5.78 -17.44
C GLN A 9 13.25 6.17 -16.73
N THR A 10 12.86 7.43 -16.87
CA THR A 10 11.56 7.90 -16.43
C THR A 10 10.51 7.42 -17.44
N LEU A 11 9.61 6.54 -16.99
CA LEU A 11 8.44 6.11 -17.75
C LEU A 11 7.64 7.32 -18.27
N SER A 12 7.02 7.18 -19.44
CA SER A 12 6.07 8.17 -19.95
C SER A 12 4.86 8.27 -19.00
N PHE A 13 4.04 9.31 -19.14
CA PHE A 13 2.87 9.46 -18.28
C PHE A 13 1.87 8.31 -18.45
N GLU A 14 1.67 7.84 -19.69
CA GLU A 14 0.79 6.71 -19.99
C GLU A 14 1.34 5.40 -19.43
N ASP A 15 2.63 5.12 -19.62
CA ASP A 15 3.26 3.91 -19.08
C ASP A 15 3.20 3.87 -17.54
N LYS A 16 3.21 5.03 -16.87
CA LYS A 16 3.06 5.11 -15.41
C LYS A 16 1.67 4.72 -14.95
N ASN A 17 0.63 5.11 -15.69
CA ASN A 17 -0.74 4.75 -15.34
C ASN A 17 -0.99 3.26 -15.56
N GLU A 18 -0.54 2.72 -16.69
CA GLU A 18 -0.64 1.27 -16.95
C GLU A 18 0.15 0.46 -15.91
N ALA A 19 1.37 0.89 -15.57
CA ALA A 19 2.15 0.26 -14.51
C ALA A 19 1.47 0.33 -13.13
N LEU A 20 0.78 1.44 -12.84
CA LEU A 20 0.02 1.60 -11.60
C LEU A 20 -1.19 0.65 -11.56
N ASP A 21 -1.93 0.55 -12.65
CA ASP A 21 -3.10 -0.33 -12.76
C ASP A 21 -2.69 -1.81 -12.62
N MET A 22 -1.59 -2.21 -13.25
CA MET A 22 -1.02 -3.55 -13.08
C MET A 22 -0.63 -3.83 -11.62
N ALA A 23 0.02 -2.87 -10.96
CA ALA A 23 0.41 -3.01 -9.56
C ALA A 23 -0.81 -3.13 -8.62
N ILE A 24 -1.89 -2.39 -8.88
CA ILE A 24 -3.13 -2.49 -8.12
C ILE A 24 -3.77 -3.86 -8.34
N ALA A 25 -3.88 -4.32 -9.58
CA ALA A 25 -4.47 -5.63 -9.90
C ALA A 25 -3.70 -6.79 -9.27
N ASP A 26 -2.37 -6.71 -9.26
CA ASP A 26 -1.54 -7.74 -8.62
C ASP A 26 -1.64 -7.70 -7.10
N PHE A 27 -1.78 -6.52 -6.50
CA PHE A 27 -2.04 -6.38 -5.06
C PHE A 27 -3.37 -7.01 -4.66
N GLU A 28 -4.44 -6.82 -5.45
CA GLU A 28 -5.74 -7.44 -5.18
C GLU A 28 -5.69 -8.97 -5.30
N LYS A 29 -5.01 -9.50 -6.32
CA LYS A 29 -4.78 -10.95 -6.46
C LYS A 29 -3.99 -11.49 -5.28
N PHE A 30 -2.95 -10.77 -4.85
CA PHE A 30 -2.17 -11.15 -3.67
C PHE A 30 -3.07 -11.27 -2.43
N CYS A 31 -3.90 -10.25 -2.15
CA CYS A 31 -4.83 -10.28 -1.02
C CYS A 31 -5.78 -11.48 -1.11
N LYS A 32 -6.33 -11.74 -2.30
CA LYS A 32 -7.23 -12.89 -2.54
C LYS A 32 -6.54 -14.23 -2.28
N TYR A 33 -5.34 -14.45 -2.80
CA TYR A 33 -4.62 -15.72 -2.63
C TYR A 33 -4.09 -15.92 -1.22
N ALA A 34 -3.69 -14.84 -0.54
CA ALA A 34 -3.28 -14.89 0.86
C ALA A 34 -4.47 -15.04 1.83
N GLY A 35 -5.71 -14.87 1.36
CA GLY A 35 -6.90 -14.88 2.21
C GLY A 35 -6.94 -13.68 3.17
N VAL A 36 -6.34 -12.55 2.78
CA VAL A 36 -6.22 -11.35 3.62
C VAL A 36 -7.16 -10.27 3.10
N ASP A 37 -7.85 -9.60 4.03
CA ASP A 37 -8.63 -8.41 3.70
C ASP A 37 -7.71 -7.25 3.27
N SER A 38 -7.98 -6.67 2.10
CA SER A 38 -7.13 -5.61 1.54
C SER A 38 -7.12 -4.34 2.40
N THR A 39 -8.21 -4.05 3.12
CA THR A 39 -8.32 -2.89 4.01
C THR A 39 -7.46 -3.10 5.25
N GLN A 40 -7.53 -4.29 5.85
CA GLN A 40 -6.65 -4.71 6.94
C GLN A 40 -5.18 -4.57 6.55
N LEU A 41 -4.79 -5.10 5.39
CA LEU A 41 -3.40 -5.02 4.93
C LEU A 41 -2.93 -3.57 4.74
N LYS A 42 -3.76 -2.71 4.11
CA LYS A 42 -3.46 -1.29 3.94
C LYS A 42 -3.28 -0.59 5.29
N VAL A 43 -4.15 -0.87 6.27
CA VAL A 43 -4.03 -0.33 7.63
C VAL A 43 -2.73 -0.79 8.30
N CYS A 44 -2.40 -2.09 8.24
CA CYS A 44 -1.16 -2.61 8.81
C CYS A 44 0.09 -1.99 8.19
N ILE A 45 0.11 -1.79 6.86
CA ILE A 45 1.22 -1.14 6.15
C ILE A 45 1.41 0.30 6.64
N GLU A 46 0.34 1.09 6.73
CA GLU A 46 0.44 2.48 7.18
C GLU A 46 0.76 2.58 8.68
N ARG A 47 0.27 1.64 9.49
CA ARG A 47 0.62 1.56 10.91
C ARG A 47 2.10 1.26 11.11
N ASN A 48 2.68 0.35 10.31
CA ASN A 48 4.12 0.05 10.31
C ASN A 48 4.99 1.23 9.87
N LYS A 49 4.44 2.18 9.10
CA LYS A 49 5.10 3.46 8.77
C LYS A 49 5.05 4.48 9.92
N GLY A 50 4.43 4.13 11.05
CA GLY A 50 4.31 4.99 12.23
C GLY A 50 3.13 5.95 12.21
N LEU A 51 2.19 5.82 11.27
CA LEU A 51 1.02 6.70 11.22
C LEU A 51 0.07 6.42 12.40
N THR A 52 -0.57 7.48 12.88
CA THR A 52 -1.61 7.41 13.91
C THR A 52 -2.93 6.92 13.33
N LEU A 53 -3.83 6.39 14.16
CA LEU A 53 -5.16 5.93 13.73
C LEU A 53 -5.96 7.01 12.97
N GLY A 54 -5.82 8.27 13.39
CA GLY A 54 -6.47 9.40 12.72
C GLY A 54 -5.91 9.69 11.33
N GLN A 55 -4.58 9.67 11.17
CA GLN A 55 -3.93 9.86 9.87
C GLN A 55 -4.26 8.72 8.90
N ILE A 56 -4.30 7.48 9.39
CA ILE A 56 -4.67 6.31 8.56
C ILE A 56 -6.13 6.42 8.11
N SER A 57 -7.03 6.76 9.04
CA SER A 57 -8.46 6.94 8.74
C SER A 57 -8.69 7.98 7.63
N GLN A 58 -8.03 9.14 7.73
CA GLN A 58 -8.11 10.17 6.69
C GLN A 58 -7.48 9.73 5.37
N LYS A 59 -6.33 9.04 5.42
CA LYS A 59 -5.59 8.65 4.22
C LYS A 59 -6.28 7.55 3.41
N LEU A 60 -6.92 6.61 4.10
CA LEU A 60 -7.57 5.45 3.47
C LEU A 60 -9.08 5.64 3.28
N ASP A 61 -9.64 6.74 3.77
CA ASP A 61 -11.09 6.99 3.83
C ASP A 61 -11.85 5.84 4.53
N VAL A 62 -11.32 5.43 5.69
CA VAL A 62 -11.87 4.33 6.51
C VAL A 62 -12.23 4.88 7.89
N PRO A 63 -13.38 4.50 8.49
CA PRO A 63 -13.74 4.95 9.83
C PRO A 63 -12.64 4.65 10.86
N LYS A 64 -12.35 5.63 11.72
CA LYS A 64 -11.31 5.50 12.76
C LYS A 64 -11.56 4.32 13.71
N SER A 65 -12.82 3.94 13.94
CA SER A 65 -13.19 2.73 14.68
C SER A 65 -12.68 1.47 13.99
N THR A 66 -12.96 1.32 12.70
CA THR A 66 -12.46 0.19 11.89
C THR A 66 -10.93 0.11 11.90
N VAL A 67 -10.25 1.26 11.79
CA VAL A 67 -8.77 1.31 11.87
C VAL A 67 -8.28 0.81 13.24
N ARG A 68 -8.94 1.21 14.33
CA ARG A 68 -8.63 0.73 15.68
C ARG A 68 -8.83 -0.78 15.77
N ASP A 69 -10.00 -1.29 15.42
CA ASP A 69 -10.34 -2.72 15.50
C ASP A 69 -9.36 -3.59 14.68
N ILE A 70 -8.84 -3.07 13.57
CA ILE A 70 -7.78 -3.72 12.80
C ILE A 70 -6.45 -3.70 13.56
N CYS A 71 -6.04 -2.54 14.09
CA CYS A 71 -4.77 -2.41 14.77
C CYS A 71 -4.71 -3.29 16.02
N ASP A 72 -5.79 -3.32 16.81
CA ASP A 72 -5.88 -4.14 18.02
C ASP A 72 -5.71 -5.62 17.67
N ARG A 73 -6.33 -6.12 16.59
CA ARG A 73 -6.16 -7.51 16.12
C ARG A 73 -4.77 -7.86 15.57
N CYS A 74 -4.01 -6.88 15.10
CA CYS A 74 -2.77 -7.13 14.35
C CYS A 74 -1.49 -6.83 15.13
N PHE A 75 -1.57 -6.05 16.21
CA PHE A 75 -0.42 -5.55 16.95
C PHE A 75 -0.49 -5.78 18.47
N GLU A 76 -1.55 -6.43 18.96
CA GLU A 76 -1.61 -7.05 20.31
C GLU A 76 -1.18 -8.51 20.25
#